data_AF-A0A5K7YQJ7-F1
#
_entry.id   AF-A0A5K7YQJ7-F1
#
_cell.length_a   1.000
_cell.length_b   1.000
_cell.length_c   1.000
_cell.angle_alpha   90.00
_cell.angle_beta   90.00
_cell.angle_gamma   90.00
#
_symmetry.space_group_name_H-M   'P 1'
#
loop_
_entity.id
_entity.type
_entity.pdbx_description
1 polymer ?
#
loop_
_entity_poly.entity_id
_entity_poly.type
_entity_poly.pdbx_seq_one_letter_code
_entity_poly.pdbx_strand_id
1 'polypeptide(L)' 'MSDMRIVRDGLLALQERDGTNQLTREYTWGANMGGGIGGLLNMRQGGMDYTYAFTGYSRMNQIQERSGIILRK' A
#
# COMPACT_ATOMS: atom_id res chain seq x y z
N MET A 1 6.06 7.15 22.06
CA MET A 1 6.24 6.89 20.62
C MET A 1 6.03 5.40 20.41
N SER A 2 5.10 4.98 19.54
CA SER A 2 5.03 3.58 19.14
C SER A 2 6.19 3.30 18.18
N ASP A 3 7.05 2.34 18.52
CA ASP A 3 8.14 1.90 17.66
C ASP A 3 7.55 1.31 16.37
N MET A 4 8.11 1.67 15.22
CA MET A 4 7.66 1.24 13.89
C MET A 4 8.85 0.67 13.14
N ARG A 5 8.66 -0.51 12.55
CA ARG A 5 9.69 -1.22 11.77
C ARG A 5 9.19 -1.47 10.36
N ILE A 6 10.07 -1.26 9.39
CA ILE A 6 9.75 -1.48 7.98
C ILE A 6 10.63 -2.61 7.45
N VAL A 7 10.00 -3.67 6.94
CA VAL A 7 10.69 -4.73 6.19
C VAL A 7 10.69 -4.33 4.72
N ARG A 8 11.83 -4.46 4.04
CA ARG A 8 11.99 -4.05 2.64
C ARG A 8 12.59 -5.15 1.77
N ASP A 9 12.28 -5.09 0.49
CA ASP A 9 13.06 -5.69 -0.59
C ASP A 9 13.63 -4.56 -1.47
N GLY A 10 14.94 -4.35 -1.36
CA GLY A 10 15.60 -3.15 -1.89
C GLY A 10 14.97 -1.86 -1.38
N LEU A 11 14.42 -1.06 -2.30
CA LEU A 11 13.73 0.20 -1.99
C LEU A 11 12.23 0.03 -1.70
N LEU A 12 11.68 -1.17 -1.89
CA LEU A 12 10.25 -1.45 -1.75
C LEU A 12 9.93 -1.89 -0.33
N ALA A 13 9.03 -1.18 0.35
CA ALA A 13 8.53 -1.60 1.65
C ALA A 13 7.59 -2.79 1.47
N LEU A 14 7.88 -3.94 2.08
CA LEU A 14 7.01 -5.11 2.03
C LEU A 14 6.06 -5.16 3.22
N GLN A 15 6.53 -4.78 4.41
CA GLN A 15 5.76 -4.84 5.64
C GLN A 15 6.02 -3.62 6.52
N GLU A 16 4.99 -3.19 7.22
CA GLU A 16 5.07 -2.36 8.41
C GLU A 16 4.74 -3.21 9.63
N ARG A 17 5.55 -3.07 10.69
CA ARG A 17 5.38 -3.78 11.95
C ARG A 17 5.47 -2.83 13.13
N ASP A 18 4.78 -3.16 14.20
CA ASP A 18 4.86 -2.42 15.45
C ASP A 18 6.10 -2.80 16.30
N GLY A 19 6.24 -2.14 17.45
CA GLY A 19 7.35 -2.38 18.39
C GLY A 19 7.39 -3.79 18.99
N THR A 20 6.28 -4.53 18.93
CA THR A 20 6.19 -5.95 19.33
C THR A 20 6.38 -6.90 18.16
N ASN A 21 6.78 -6.36 17.00
CA ASN A 21 7.00 -7.08 15.76
C ASN A 21 5.72 -7.68 15.14
N GLN A 22 4.54 -7.19 15.53
CA GLN A 22 3.27 -7.56 14.93
C GLN A 22 3.07 -6.80 13.63
N LEU A 23 2.51 -7.48 12.63
CA LEU A 23 2.26 -6.94 11.30
C LEU A 23 1.10 -5.93 11.34
N THR A 24 1.36 -4.69 10.95
CA THR A 24 0.33 -3.65 10.85
C THR A 24 -0.12 -3.43 9.41
N ARG A 25 0.80 -3.57 8.44
CA ARG A 25 0.49 -3.45 7.00
C ARG A 25 1.35 -4.35 6.15
N GLU A 26 0.80 -4.83 5.05
CA GLU A 26 1.51 -5.52 3.97
C GLU A 26 1.33 -4.76 2.67
N TYR A 27 2.38 -4.70 1.85
CA TYR A 27 2.38 -3.98 0.59
C TYR A 27 2.74 -4.91 -0.57
N THR A 28 1.96 -4.86 -1.64
CA THR A 28 2.22 -5.58 -2.89
C THR A 28 2.59 -4.59 -3.98
N TRP A 29 3.72 -4.83 -4.64
CA TRP A 29 4.25 -3.98 -5.70
C TRP A 29 4.18 -4.69 -7.05
N GLY A 30 4.01 -3.90 -8.12
CA GLY A 30 4.10 -4.41 -9.49
C GLY A 30 5.55 -4.70 -9.86
N ALA A 31 5.82 -5.92 -10.32
CA ALA A 31 7.17 -6.42 -10.59
C ALA A 31 8.00 -5.53 -11.56
N ASN A 32 7.35 -4.78 -12.45
CA ASN A 32 8.00 -3.95 -13.48
C ASN A 32 7.59 -2.47 -13.44
N MET A 33 6.89 -2.01 -12.38
CA MET A 33 6.33 -0.65 -12.35
C MET A 33 7.26 0.39 -11.71
N GLY A 34 8.46 -0.03 -11.27
CA GLY A 34 9.35 0.79 -10.48
C GLY A 34 8.80 1.04 -9.06
N GLY A 35 9.67 1.39 -8.12
CA GLY A 35 9.20 1.83 -6.80
C GLY A 35 8.40 3.14 -6.86
N GLY A 36 7.71 3.48 -5.76
CA GLY A 36 6.92 4.72 -5.65
C GLY A 36 5.42 4.53 -5.94
N ILE A 37 4.64 5.63 -5.90
CA ILE A 37 3.17 5.57 -5.88
C ILE A 37 2.55 4.93 -7.13
N GLY A 38 3.26 4.94 -8.27
CA GLY A 38 2.80 4.30 -9.51
C GLY A 38 3.00 2.80 -9.57
N GLY A 39 3.78 2.21 -8.65
CA GLY A 39 4.07 0.78 -8.60
C GLY A 39 3.46 0.03 -7.41
N LEU A 40 2.86 0.74 -6.44
CA LEU A 40 2.10 0.10 -5.37
C LEU A 40 0.77 -0.39 -5.94
N LEU A 41 0.50 -1.70 -5.83
CA LEU A 41 -0.73 -2.31 -6.32
C LEU A 41 -1.76 -2.50 -5.22
N ASN A 42 -1.29 -2.92 -4.04
CA ASN A 42 -2.18 -3.22 -2.91
C ASN A 42 -1.50 -2.92 -1.57
N MET A 43 -2.30 -2.46 -0.61
CA MET A 43 -1.95 -2.45 0.80
C MET A 43 -3.01 -3.24 1.56
N ARG A 44 -2.58 -4.17 2.42
CA ARG A 44 -3.44 -4.89 3.35
C ARG A 44 -3.24 -4.35 4.76
N GLN A 45 -4.32 -3.97 5.43
CA GLN A 45 -4.30 -3.50 6.82
C GLN A 45 -5.57 -3.92 7.54
N GLY A 46 -5.46 -4.49 8.75
CA GLY A 46 -6.63 -4.85 9.56
C GLY A 46 -7.59 -5.82 8.85
N GLY A 47 -7.05 -6.69 7.98
CA GLY A 47 -7.85 -7.62 7.17
C GLY A 47 -8.52 -7.02 5.93
N MET A 48 -8.39 -5.71 5.70
CA MET A 48 -8.91 -5.02 4.52
C MET A 48 -7.83 -4.84 3.45
N ASP A 49 -8.22 -4.98 2.19
CA ASP A 49 -7.36 -4.80 1.02
C ASP A 49 -7.69 -3.48 0.32
N TYR A 50 -6.68 -2.62 0.18
CA TYR A 50 -6.76 -1.32 -0.47
C TYR A 50 -6.01 -1.39 -1.80
N THR A 51 -6.74 -1.32 -2.91
CA THR A 51 -6.12 -1.41 -4.25
C THR A 51 -5.81 -0.01 -4.76
N TYR A 52 -4.59 0.16 -5.26
CA TYR A 52 -4.09 1.39 -5.83
C TYR A 52 -4.04 1.24 -7.35
N ALA A 53 -4.84 2.04 -8.06
CA ALA A 53 -4.87 2.07 -9.52
C ALA A 53 -4.21 3.36 -10.03
N PHE A 54 -3.05 3.24 -10.66
CA PHE A 54 -2.41 4.35 -11.34
C PHE A 54 -2.81 4.38 -12.81
N THR A 55 -3.74 5.25 -13.18
CA THR A 55 -4.06 5.53 -14.59
C THR A 55 -3.18 6.70 -15.04
N GLY A 56 -2.23 6.45 -15.95
CA GLY A 56 -1.22 7.42 -16.41
C GLY A 56 -1.71 8.73 -17.05
N TYR A 57 -3.00 9.05 -16.97
CA TYR A 57 -3.58 10.32 -17.39
C TYR A 57 -3.98 11.14 -16.16
N SER A 58 -3.14 12.12 -15.82
CA SER A 58 -3.41 13.31 -14.99
C SER A 58 -4.48 13.21 -13.87
N ARG A 59 -3.99 13.32 -12.62
CA ARG A 59 -4.71 13.82 -11.42
C ARG A 59 -5.90 13.00 -10.90
N MET A 60 -5.73 11.71 -10.58
CA MET A 60 -6.61 11.08 -9.57
C MET A 60 -5.95 9.86 -8.91
N ASN A 61 -5.54 10.03 -7.64
CA ASN A 61 -5.23 8.92 -6.75
C ASN A 61 -6.57 8.29 -6.33
N GLN A 62 -7.05 7.28 -7.06
CA GLN A 62 -8.22 6.50 -6.62
C GLN A 62 -7.73 5.33 -5.75
N ILE A 63 -8.04 5.41 -4.45
CA ILE A 63 -7.98 4.26 -3.54
C ILE A 63 -9.31 3.54 -3.71
N GLN A 64 -9.27 2.29 -4.18
CA GLN A 64 -10.46 1.45 -4.29
C GLN A 64 -10.47 0.47 -3.11
N GLU A 65 -11.37 0.72 -2.16
CA GLU A 65 -11.71 -0.26 -1.12
C GLU A 65 -12.55 -1.37 -1.74
N ARG A 66 -12.28 -2.63 -1.39
CA ARG A 66 -12.99 -3.81 -1.90
C ARG A 66 -14.39 -3.97 -1.25
N SER A 67 -15.15 -2.89 -1.24
CA SER A 67 -16.57 -2.81 -0.90
C SER A 67 -17.24 -1.69 -1.67
N GLY A 68 -17.13 -1.69 -3.01
CA GLY A 68 -18.04 -0.98 -3.94
C GLY A 68 -18.28 0.52 -3.74
N ILE A 69 -17.57 1.23 -2.87
CA ILE A 69 -17.79 2.64 -2.57
C ILE A 69 -16.51 3.40 -2.91
N ILE A 70 -16.60 4.19 -3.98
CA ILE A 70 -15.58 5.16 -4.34
C ILE A 70 -15.75 6.33 -3.37
N LEU A 71 -14.89 6.42 -2.36
CA LEU A 71 -14.79 7.61 -1.51
C LEU A 71 -14.17 8.74 -2.37
N ARG A 72 -15.02 9.60 -2.94
CA ARG A 72 -14.59 10.89 -3.48
C ARG A 72 -14.77 11.96 -2.41
N LYS A 73 -13.71 12.72 -2.16
CA LYS A 73 -13.78 14.00 -1.45
C LYS A 73 -14.22 15.09 -2.41
#